data_AF-A0A954IX28-F1
#
_entry.id   AF-A0A954IX28-F1
#
_cell.length_a   1.000
_cell.length_b   1.000
_cell.length_c   1.000
_cell.angle_alpha   90.00
_cell.angle_beta   90.00
_cell.angle_gamma   90.00
#
_symmetry.space_group_name_H-M   'P 1'
#
loop_
_entity.id
_entity.type
_entity.pdbx_description
1 polymer ?
#
loop_
_entity_poly.entity_id
_entity_poly.type
_entity_poly.pdbx_seq_one_letter_code
_entity_poly.pdbx_strand_id
1 'polypeptide(L)'
;MKKAKKTKPSPESEGKYTLKHRVRVVTAASLFDGHDAAVNIMRRILQSTGAEVIHLGHNRSVGDIVRTAVQEDAQAIALSSYQGGHNEYFRYMIDLLKPTPHIQVFGGGGGTITPDEIKELEAYGVTRIYSPEDRRKMGLQGLINDILQRCDHPVLEHVDWKALQKFRTDPYALAQAITCLEMGEEGFQTDYKAHL
;
A
#
# COMPACT_ATOMS: atom_id res chain seq x y z
N MET A 1 -27.56 2.19 44.39
CA MET A 1 -27.40 1.87 42.96
C MET A 1 -26.08 2.46 42.47
N LYS A 2 -25.04 1.64 42.28
CA LYS A 2 -23.75 2.10 41.73
C LYS A 2 -23.85 2.04 40.20
N LYS A 3 -23.73 3.20 39.52
CA LYS A 3 -23.69 3.27 38.05
C LYS A 3 -22.42 2.55 37.56
N ALA A 4 -22.59 1.52 36.74
CA ALA A 4 -21.49 0.85 36.06
C ALA A 4 -20.81 1.84 35.11
N LYS A 5 -19.50 2.05 35.29
CA LYS A 5 -18.66 2.76 34.32
C LYS A 5 -18.63 1.92 33.04
N LYS A 6 -19.16 2.46 31.94
CA LYS A 6 -18.98 1.87 30.60
C LYS A 6 -17.48 1.89 30.29
N THR A 7 -16.85 0.73 30.32
CA THR A 7 -15.49 0.51 29.83
C THR A 7 -15.47 0.76 28.33
N LYS A 8 -14.50 1.56 27.84
CA LYS A 8 -14.26 1.72 26.41
C LYS A 8 -13.99 0.33 25.79
N PRO A 9 -14.53 0.02 24.61
CA PRO A 9 -14.23 -1.24 23.94
C PRO A 9 -12.72 -1.32 23.62
N SER A 10 -12.17 -2.53 23.69
CA SER A 10 -10.80 -2.81 23.27
C SER A 10 -10.66 -2.55 21.77
N PRO A 11 -9.48 -2.11 21.28
CA PRO A 11 -9.25 -1.81 19.86
C PRO A 11 -9.38 -3.00 18.91
N GLU A 12 -9.54 -4.22 19.43
CA GLU A 12 -9.87 -5.42 18.65
C GLU A 12 -11.35 -5.46 18.18
N SER A 13 -12.17 -4.47 18.54
CA SER A 13 -13.60 -4.43 18.20
C SER A 13 -13.95 -3.67 16.92
N GLU A 14 -12.98 -3.10 16.20
CA GLU A 14 -13.27 -2.54 14.87
C GLU A 14 -13.34 -3.68 13.85
N GLY A 15 -14.53 -3.87 13.27
CA GLY A 15 -14.74 -4.86 12.22
C GLY A 15 -13.82 -4.63 11.01
N LYS A 16 -13.81 -5.60 10.09
CA LYS A 16 -13.07 -5.48 8.82
C LYS A 16 -13.54 -4.24 8.05
N TYR A 17 -12.60 -3.46 7.52
CA TYR A 17 -12.90 -2.38 6.59
C TYR A 17 -13.56 -2.95 5.32
N THR A 18 -14.55 -2.23 4.79
CA THR A 18 -15.21 -2.59 3.53
C THR A 18 -14.66 -1.70 2.42
N LEU A 19 -13.94 -2.32 1.48
CA LEU A 19 -13.40 -1.65 0.29
C LEU A 19 -14.53 -1.13 -0.61
N LYS A 20 -14.32 0.07 -1.17
CA LYS A 20 -15.18 0.69 -2.19
C LYS A 20 -14.66 0.42 -3.60
N HIS A 21 -13.34 0.30 -3.77
CA HIS A 21 -12.69 0.04 -5.04
C HIS A 21 -11.89 -1.27 -4.99
N ARG A 22 -11.48 -1.78 -6.16
CA ARG A 22 -10.54 -2.89 -6.24
C ARG A 22 -9.13 -2.42 -5.88
N VAL A 23 -8.78 -2.58 -4.61
CA VAL A 23 -7.46 -2.20 -4.09
C VAL A 23 -6.44 -3.31 -4.30
N ARG A 24 -5.32 -2.96 -4.94
CA ARG A 24 -4.13 -3.78 -5.14
C ARG A 24 -3.02 -3.31 -4.22
N VAL A 25 -2.40 -4.26 -3.53
CA VAL A 25 -1.29 -4.00 -2.61
C VAL A 25 -0.11 -4.91 -2.93
N VAL A 26 1.04 -4.31 -3.25
CA VAL A 26 2.31 -5.05 -3.35
C VAL A 26 2.90 -5.22 -1.96
N THR A 27 3.24 -6.45 -1.59
CA THR A 27 3.82 -6.74 -0.26
C THR A 27 5.19 -7.39 -0.39
N ALA A 28 6.18 -6.91 0.37
CA ALA A 28 7.52 -7.48 0.40
C ALA A 28 8.24 -7.25 1.74
N ALA A 29 9.30 -8.02 2.00
CA ALA A 29 10.35 -7.64 2.95
C ALA A 29 11.54 -7.02 2.21
N SER A 30 12.21 -6.08 2.88
CA SER A 30 13.34 -5.31 2.35
C SER A 30 14.54 -6.16 1.91
N LEU A 31 15.52 -5.53 1.25
CA LEU A 31 16.71 -6.21 0.74
C LEU A 31 17.54 -6.79 1.89
N PHE A 32 17.98 -8.04 1.72
CA PHE A 32 18.67 -8.86 2.73
C PHE A 32 17.89 -9.09 4.03
N ASP A 33 16.59 -8.79 4.05
CA ASP A 33 15.73 -9.09 5.17
C ASP A 33 15.02 -10.43 4.98
N GLY A 34 15.28 -11.37 5.89
CA GLY A 34 14.60 -12.67 5.95
C GLY A 34 13.38 -12.70 6.87
N HIS A 35 13.02 -11.59 7.53
CA HIS A 35 11.91 -11.52 8.49
C HIS A 35 10.56 -11.43 7.80
N ASP A 36 10.16 -12.50 7.11
CA ASP A 36 8.94 -12.54 6.33
C ASP A 36 7.67 -12.82 7.16
N ALA A 37 7.82 -13.20 8.44
CA ALA A 37 6.70 -13.55 9.31
C ALA A 37 5.67 -12.42 9.44
N ALA A 38 6.14 -11.18 9.60
CA ALA A 38 5.27 -10.01 9.73
C ALA A 38 4.48 -9.74 8.44
N VAL A 39 5.17 -9.69 7.28
CA VAL A 39 4.52 -9.44 5.99
C VAL A 39 3.59 -10.59 5.59
N ASN A 40 3.91 -11.84 5.96
CA ASN A 40 3.04 -12.99 5.74
C ASN A 40 1.73 -12.92 6.53
N ILE A 41 1.75 -12.38 7.76
CA ILE A 41 0.52 -12.16 8.53
C ILE A 41 -0.27 -11.00 7.94
N MET A 42 0.40 -9.87 7.65
CA MET A 42 -0.26 -8.68 7.08
C MET A 42 -0.97 -9.00 5.76
N ARG A 43 -0.30 -9.70 4.82
CA ARG A 43 -0.91 -10.06 3.53
C ARG A 43 -2.15 -10.93 3.68
N ARG A 44 -2.18 -11.85 4.65
CA ARG A 44 -3.35 -12.72 4.88
C ARG A 44 -4.54 -11.90 5.34
N ILE A 45 -4.31 -10.91 6.21
CA ILE A 45 -5.36 -10.04 6.72
C ILE A 45 -5.85 -9.10 5.59
N LEU A 46 -4.94 -8.52 4.81
CA LEU A 46 -5.26 -7.74 3.60
C LEU A 46 -6.17 -8.52 2.65
N GLN A 47 -5.75 -9.74 2.27
CA GLN A 47 -6.55 -10.64 1.42
C GLN A 47 -7.91 -10.96 2.05
N SER A 48 -7.94 -11.27 3.34
CA SER A 48 -9.20 -11.57 4.04
C SER A 48 -10.15 -10.37 4.18
N THR A 49 -9.65 -9.16 3.93
CA THR A 49 -10.39 -7.89 3.93
C THR A 49 -10.80 -7.47 2.52
N GLY A 50 -10.40 -8.24 1.49
CA GLY A 50 -10.84 -8.07 0.09
C GLY A 50 -9.82 -7.45 -0.85
N ALA A 51 -8.63 -7.08 -0.38
CA ALA A 51 -7.59 -6.52 -1.24
C ALA A 51 -6.92 -7.61 -2.10
N GLU A 52 -6.63 -7.27 -3.35
CA GLU A 52 -5.78 -8.07 -4.24
C GLU A 52 -4.32 -7.88 -3.81
N VAL A 53 -3.62 -8.96 -3.45
CA VAL A 53 -2.26 -8.85 -2.91
C VAL A 53 -1.24 -9.52 -3.81
N ILE A 54 -0.32 -8.71 -4.33
CA ILE A 54 0.85 -9.15 -5.10
C ILE A 54 2.01 -9.33 -4.13
N HIS A 55 2.26 -10.57 -3.73
CA HIS A 55 3.27 -10.88 -2.72
C HIS A 55 4.60 -11.26 -3.35
N LEU A 56 5.63 -10.45 -3.11
CA LEU A 56 6.97 -10.68 -3.64
C LEU A 56 7.86 -11.51 -2.70
N GLY A 57 7.41 -11.82 -1.48
CA GLY A 57 8.23 -12.52 -0.49
C GLY A 57 9.26 -11.59 0.16
N HIS A 58 10.48 -12.08 0.34
CA HIS A 58 11.53 -11.39 1.08
C HIS A 58 12.79 -11.16 0.22
N ASN A 59 13.77 -10.42 0.76
CA ASN A 59 15.01 -10.08 0.05
C ASN A 59 14.77 -9.41 -1.31
N ARG A 60 13.97 -8.34 -1.33
CA ARG A 60 13.63 -7.61 -2.56
C ARG A 60 14.36 -6.28 -2.65
N SER A 61 14.81 -5.92 -3.84
CA SER A 61 15.38 -4.61 -4.10
C SER A 61 14.25 -3.58 -4.24
N VAL A 62 14.56 -2.30 -3.97
CA VAL A 62 13.61 -1.19 -4.21
C VAL A 62 13.13 -1.19 -5.67
N GLY A 63 14.05 -1.39 -6.62
CA GLY A 63 13.73 -1.39 -8.04
C GLY A 63 12.76 -2.49 -8.46
N ASP A 64 12.88 -3.69 -7.89
CA ASP A 64 11.94 -4.78 -8.17
C ASP A 64 10.54 -4.46 -7.65
N ILE A 65 10.45 -3.97 -6.42
CA ILE A 65 9.17 -3.64 -5.76
C ILE A 65 8.46 -2.52 -6.53
N VAL A 66 9.18 -1.44 -6.86
CA VAL A 66 8.63 -0.30 -7.60
C VAL A 66 8.19 -0.75 -8.99
N ARG A 67 9.02 -1.52 -9.71
CA ARG A 67 8.65 -2.03 -11.04
C ARG A 67 7.37 -2.87 -10.98
N THR A 68 7.25 -3.78 -10.01
CA THR A 68 6.03 -4.56 -9.82
C THR A 68 4.84 -3.66 -9.50
N ALA A 69 4.96 -2.71 -8.56
CA ALA A 69 3.85 -1.83 -8.20
C ALA A 69 3.35 -1.00 -9.39
N VAL A 70 4.26 -0.53 -10.24
CA VAL A 70 3.93 0.21 -11.47
C VAL A 70 3.30 -0.71 -12.52
N GLN A 71 3.81 -1.93 -12.70
CA GLN A 71 3.28 -2.89 -13.69
C GLN A 71 1.91 -3.47 -13.30
N GLU A 72 1.65 -3.58 -12.00
CA GLU A 72 0.39 -4.06 -11.44
C GLU A 72 -0.61 -2.92 -11.17
N ASP A 73 -0.23 -1.68 -11.49
CA ASP A 73 -1.03 -0.47 -11.28
C ASP A 73 -1.61 -0.40 -9.85
N ALA A 74 -0.74 -0.69 -8.87
CA ALA A 74 -1.15 -0.91 -7.49
C ALA A 74 -1.33 0.41 -6.73
N GLN A 75 -2.38 0.50 -5.91
CA GLN A 75 -2.60 1.68 -5.06
C GLN A 75 -1.60 1.77 -3.90
N ALA A 76 -1.02 0.64 -3.47
CA ALA A 76 -0.13 0.64 -2.32
C ALA A 76 1.01 -0.37 -2.39
N ILE A 77 2.10 -0.02 -1.71
CA ILE A 77 3.21 -0.89 -1.35
C ILE A 77 3.24 -1.01 0.17
N ALA A 78 3.25 -2.23 0.71
CA ALA A 78 3.36 -2.51 2.14
C ALA A 78 4.62 -3.32 2.46
N LEU A 79 5.52 -2.73 3.24
CA LEU A 79 6.86 -3.26 3.46
C LEU A 79 7.16 -3.59 4.92
N SER A 80 7.95 -4.64 5.08
CA SER A 80 8.63 -4.94 6.34
C SER A 80 10.15 -4.74 6.21
N SER A 81 10.75 -4.08 7.21
CA SER A 81 12.19 -3.80 7.26
C SER A 81 12.73 -3.94 8.68
N TYR A 82 13.36 -5.07 8.96
CA TYR A 82 13.90 -5.43 10.28
C TYR A 82 15.43 -5.43 10.37
N GLN A 83 16.15 -5.33 9.24
CA GLN A 83 17.63 -5.41 9.18
C GLN A 83 18.36 -4.05 9.24
N GLY A 84 17.61 -2.93 9.32
CA GLY A 84 18.20 -1.59 9.24
C GLY A 84 18.37 -1.11 7.79
N GLY A 85 18.98 0.07 7.60
CA GLY A 85 19.07 0.72 6.28
C GLY A 85 17.74 1.20 5.71
N HIS A 86 16.68 1.21 6.53
CA HIS A 86 15.32 1.59 6.14
C HIS A 86 15.25 3.04 5.67
N ASN A 87 16.06 3.95 6.22
CA ASN A 87 16.00 5.36 5.83
C ASN A 87 16.33 5.55 4.34
N GLU A 88 17.48 5.04 3.92
CA GLU A 88 17.92 5.09 2.52
C GLU A 88 16.99 4.28 1.64
N TYR A 89 16.55 3.11 2.11
CA TYR A 89 15.67 2.22 1.36
C TYR A 89 14.32 2.87 1.02
N PHE A 90 13.64 3.46 2.02
CA PHE A 90 12.37 4.14 1.81
C PHE A 90 12.54 5.44 1.02
N ARG A 91 13.58 6.25 1.28
CA ARG A 91 13.82 7.47 0.50
C ARG A 91 14.05 7.17 -0.98
N TYR A 92 14.86 6.15 -1.27
CA TYR A 92 15.08 5.70 -2.65
C TYR A 92 13.80 5.19 -3.31
N MET A 93 12.94 4.50 -2.55
CA MET A 93 11.63 4.06 -3.05
C MET A 93 10.74 5.24 -3.43
N ILE A 94 10.64 6.25 -2.56
CA ILE A 94 9.87 7.46 -2.84
C ILE A 94 10.43 8.19 -4.07
N ASP A 95 11.75 8.28 -4.21
CA ASP A 95 12.38 8.88 -5.38
C ASP A 95 12.00 8.18 -6.70
N LEU A 96 11.99 6.85 -6.72
CA LEU A 96 11.59 6.08 -7.90
C LEU A 96 10.09 6.15 -8.19
N LEU A 97 9.25 6.38 -7.18
CA LEU A 97 7.79 6.49 -7.31
C LEU A 97 7.30 7.91 -7.67
N LYS A 98 8.19 8.90 -7.76
CA LYS A 98 7.82 10.28 -8.18
C LYS A 98 6.97 10.35 -9.47
N PRO A 99 7.20 9.52 -10.50
CA PRO A 99 6.35 9.51 -11.71
C PRO A 99 4.97 8.90 -11.48
N THR A 100 4.77 8.16 -10.39
CA THR A 100 3.55 7.42 -10.05
C THR A 100 3.07 7.80 -8.63
N PRO A 101 2.71 9.08 -8.39
CA PRO A 101 2.44 9.60 -7.05
C PRO A 101 1.18 9.03 -6.38
N HIS A 102 0.36 8.28 -7.12
CA HIS A 102 -0.81 7.59 -6.62
C HIS A 102 -0.46 6.34 -5.79
N ILE A 103 0.75 5.78 -5.97
CA ILE A 103 1.19 4.59 -5.24
C ILE A 103 1.65 5.00 -3.84
N GLN A 104 0.86 4.64 -2.83
CA GLN A 104 1.14 4.94 -1.43
C GLN A 104 2.12 3.92 -0.82
N VAL A 105 3.04 4.39 0.05
CA VAL A 105 4.05 3.52 0.67
C VAL A 105 3.80 3.38 2.16
N PHE A 106 3.66 2.15 2.61
CA PHE A 106 3.47 1.76 4.01
C PHE A 106 4.64 0.92 4.49
N GLY A 107 5.05 1.12 5.75
CA GLY A 107 6.20 0.44 6.34
C GLY A 107 5.97 -0.06 7.76
N GLY A 108 6.76 -1.05 8.16
CA GLY A 108 6.91 -1.47 9.54
C GLY A 108 8.24 -2.18 9.76
N GLY A 109 8.87 -1.95 10.92
CA GLY A 109 10.16 -2.57 11.27
C GLY A 109 10.25 -3.00 12.73
N GLY A 110 9.10 -3.11 13.42
CA GLY A 110 9.09 -3.30 14.86
C GLY A 110 9.85 -2.17 15.56
N GLY A 111 10.79 -2.52 16.43
CA GLY A 111 11.63 -1.55 17.14
C GLY A 111 12.83 -1.02 16.35
N THR A 112 13.05 -1.49 15.12
CA THR A 112 14.23 -1.11 14.31
C THR A 112 14.15 0.32 13.78
N ILE A 113 12.93 0.83 13.53
CA ILE A 113 12.70 2.19 13.03
C ILE A 113 12.30 3.07 14.21
N THR A 114 13.11 4.07 14.54
CA THR A 114 12.89 4.96 15.68
C THR A 114 11.77 5.98 15.42
N PRO A 115 11.13 6.55 16.46
CA PRO A 115 10.06 7.53 16.28
C PRO A 115 10.47 8.77 15.46
N ASP A 116 11.72 9.21 15.53
CA ASP A 116 12.19 10.37 14.78
C ASP A 116 12.45 10.01 13.30
N GLU A 117 13.01 8.82 13.02
CA GLU A 117 13.13 8.31 11.65
C GLU A 117 11.75 8.10 11.00
N ILE A 118 10.75 7.65 11.75
CA ILE A 118 9.36 7.57 11.26
C ILE A 118 8.88 8.94 10.79
N LYS A 119 9.05 9.99 11.61
CA LYS A 119 8.64 11.35 11.23
C LYS A 119 9.40 11.84 10.00
N GLU A 120 10.70 11.58 9.92
CA GLU A 120 11.52 11.99 8.77
C GLU A 120 11.08 11.28 7.49
N LEU A 121 10.82 9.99 7.54
CA LEU A 121 10.37 9.20 6.40
C LEU A 121 8.96 9.58 5.96
N GLU A 122 8.05 9.82 6.90
CA GLU A 122 6.70 10.30 6.60
C GLU A 122 6.72 11.72 6.01
N ALA A 123 7.57 12.61 6.53
CA ALA A 123 7.78 13.93 5.97
C ALA A 123 8.41 13.90 4.56
N TYR A 124 9.21 12.87 4.27
CA TYR A 124 9.83 12.68 2.95
C TYR A 124 8.84 12.20 1.89
N GLY A 125 7.79 11.47 2.29
CA GLY A 125 6.73 11.00 1.39
C GLY A 125 6.20 9.60 1.67
N VAL A 126 6.74 8.87 2.65
CA VAL A 126 6.15 7.60 3.09
C VAL A 126 4.77 7.88 3.69
N THR A 127 3.73 7.16 3.26
CA THR A 127 2.36 7.43 3.69
C THR A 127 2.15 7.15 5.17
N ARG A 128 2.70 6.04 5.67
CA ARG A 128 2.69 5.70 7.10
C ARG A 128 3.73 4.64 7.44
N ILE A 129 4.43 4.81 8.56
CA ILE A 129 5.22 3.75 9.19
C ILE A 129 4.60 3.37 10.54
N TYR A 130 4.26 2.10 10.69
CA TYR A 130 3.59 1.59 11.89
C TYR A 130 4.62 1.14 12.94
N SER A 131 4.58 1.79 14.10
CA SER A 131 5.42 1.47 15.25
C SER A 131 4.85 0.31 16.08
N PRO A 132 5.63 -0.29 17.01
CA PRO A 132 5.11 -1.28 17.95
C PRO A 132 3.98 -0.73 18.83
N GLU A 133 3.98 0.57 19.12
CA GLU A 133 2.93 1.23 19.88
C GLU A 133 1.63 1.34 19.08
N ASP A 134 1.71 1.63 17.77
CA ASP A 134 0.55 1.62 16.88
C ASP A 134 -0.09 0.23 16.84
N ARG A 135 0.73 -0.82 16.72
CA ARG A 135 0.25 -2.21 16.76
C ARG A 135 -0.45 -2.54 18.08
N ARG A 136 0.08 -2.08 19.22
CA ARG A 136 -0.57 -2.27 20.54
C ARG A 136 -1.91 -1.54 20.63
N LYS A 137 -2.00 -0.34 20.04
CA LYS A 137 -3.19 0.52 20.11
C LYS A 137 -4.29 0.11 19.14
N MET A 138 -3.94 -0.36 17.95
CA MET A 138 -4.89 -0.60 16.85
C MET A 138 -5.18 -2.10 16.66
N GLY A 139 -4.31 -2.97 17.19
CA GLY A 139 -4.32 -4.39 16.83
C GLY A 139 -3.94 -4.60 15.37
N LEU A 140 -3.81 -5.86 14.94
CA LEU A 140 -3.42 -6.17 13.56
C LEU A 140 -4.50 -5.78 12.54
N GLN A 141 -5.77 -6.02 12.85
CA GLN A 141 -6.87 -5.65 11.94
C GLN A 141 -6.99 -4.12 11.80
N GLY A 142 -6.84 -3.36 12.89
CA GLY A 142 -6.89 -1.89 12.83
C GLY A 142 -5.78 -1.29 11.96
N LEU A 143 -4.57 -1.86 12.00
CA LEU A 143 -3.48 -1.43 11.10
C LEU A 143 -3.86 -1.66 9.63
N ILE A 144 -4.40 -2.83 9.30
CA ILE A 144 -4.83 -3.13 7.92
C ILE A 144 -6.00 -2.26 7.50
N ASN A 145 -6.95 -1.98 8.40
CA ASN A 145 -8.05 -1.06 8.12
C ASN A 145 -7.53 0.34 7.78
N ASP A 146 -6.53 0.85 8.51
CA ASP A 146 -5.92 2.15 8.22
C ASP A 146 -5.15 2.16 6.88
N ILE A 147 -4.40 1.10 6.56
CA ILE A 147 -3.77 0.96 5.23
C ILE A 147 -4.83 1.04 4.13
N LEU A 148 -5.84 0.18 4.21
CA LEU A 148 -6.87 0.08 3.17
C LEU A 148 -7.69 1.36 3.06
N GLN A 149 -8.04 1.99 4.18
CA GLN A 149 -8.79 3.25 4.16
C GLN A 149 -8.02 4.39 3.46
N ARG A 150 -6.68 4.39 3.53
CA ARG A 150 -5.84 5.42 2.89
C ARG A 150 -5.65 5.19 1.40
N CYS A 151 -5.54 3.92 0.97
CA CYS A 151 -5.31 3.56 -0.42
C CYS A 151 -6.57 3.16 -1.21
N ASP A 152 -7.76 3.17 -0.58
CA ASP A 152 -9.04 2.91 -1.24
C ASP A 152 -9.54 4.13 -2.04
N HIS A 153 -8.84 4.42 -3.13
CA HIS A 153 -9.21 5.42 -4.11
C HIS A 153 -9.39 4.79 -5.50
N PRO A 154 -10.15 5.44 -6.40
CA PRO A 154 -10.23 5.01 -7.79
C PRO A 154 -8.83 5.07 -8.43
N VAL A 155 -8.37 3.93 -8.95
CA VAL A 155 -7.08 3.87 -9.66
C VAL A 155 -7.12 4.64 -10.98
N LEU A 156 -8.31 4.73 -11.60
CA LEU A 156 -8.53 5.34 -12.91
C LEU A 156 -8.49 6.88 -12.91
N GLU A 157 -8.65 7.53 -11.75
CA GLU A 157 -8.56 9.00 -11.65
C GLU A 157 -7.16 9.54 -12.01
N HIS A 158 -6.14 8.68 -11.99
CA HIS A 158 -4.77 9.03 -12.30
C HIS A 158 -4.35 8.69 -13.72
N VAL A 159 -5.24 8.12 -14.53
CA VAL A 159 -4.93 7.71 -15.91
C VAL A 159 -4.86 8.94 -16.81
N ASP A 160 -3.68 9.19 -17.39
CA ASP A 160 -3.55 10.13 -18.50
C ASP A 160 -3.98 9.43 -19.79
N TRP A 161 -5.20 9.70 -20.24
CA TRP A 161 -5.80 9.12 -21.45
C TRP A 161 -5.01 9.39 -22.72
N LYS A 162 -4.27 10.50 -22.80
CA LYS A 162 -3.39 10.79 -23.94
C LYS A 162 -2.14 9.93 -23.88
N ALA A 163 -1.56 9.76 -22.68
CA ALA A 163 -0.44 8.86 -22.48
C ALA A 163 -0.83 7.39 -22.73
N LEU A 164 -2.07 7.01 -22.40
CA LEU A 164 -2.58 5.65 -22.57
C LEU A 164 -2.47 5.16 -24.01
N GLN A 165 -2.56 6.05 -25.01
CA GLN A 165 -2.38 5.70 -26.43
C GLN A 165 -0.99 5.10 -26.74
N LYS A 166 0.00 5.30 -25.86
CA LYS A 166 1.36 4.77 -25.98
C LYS A 166 1.54 3.38 -25.36
N PHE A 167 0.46 2.70 -24.96
CA PHE A 167 0.52 1.37 -24.30
C PHE A 167 1.33 0.31 -25.08
N ARG A 168 1.54 0.47 -26.39
CA ARG A 168 2.37 -0.43 -27.21
C ARG A 168 3.88 -0.30 -26.93
N THR A 169 4.32 0.82 -26.39
CA THR A 169 5.75 1.16 -26.22
C THR A 169 6.10 1.62 -24.81
N ASP A 170 5.09 1.95 -23.99
CA ASP A 170 5.26 2.39 -22.61
C ASP A 170 4.64 1.36 -21.66
N PRO A 171 5.46 0.64 -20.86
CA PRO A 171 4.98 -0.35 -19.90
C PRO A 171 4.02 0.22 -18.85
N TYR A 172 4.15 1.50 -18.49
CA TYR A 172 3.23 2.11 -17.52
C TYR A 172 1.86 2.35 -18.12
N ALA A 173 1.82 2.89 -19.35
CA ALA A 173 0.56 3.02 -20.10
C ALA A 173 -0.08 1.64 -20.37
N LEU A 174 0.72 0.59 -20.58
CA LEU A 174 0.21 -0.77 -20.72
C LEU A 174 -0.47 -1.27 -19.44
N ALA A 175 0.16 -1.08 -18.28
CA ALA A 175 -0.41 -1.48 -16.99
C ALA A 175 -1.77 -0.80 -16.75
N GLN A 176 -1.84 0.52 -16.93
CA GLN A 176 -3.09 1.26 -16.81
C GLN A 176 -4.15 0.80 -17.82
N ALA A 177 -3.76 0.49 -19.06
CA ALA A 177 -4.70 0.00 -20.07
C ALA A 177 -5.30 -1.36 -19.68
N ILE A 178 -4.50 -2.24 -19.06
CA ILE A 178 -4.98 -3.50 -18.50
C ILE A 178 -5.97 -3.22 -17.37
N THR A 179 -5.65 -2.32 -16.42
CA THR A 179 -6.59 -1.92 -15.35
C THR A 179 -7.91 -1.41 -15.90
N CYS A 180 -7.89 -0.53 -16.91
CA CYS A 180 -9.12 -0.05 -17.55
C CYS A 180 -9.95 -1.20 -18.14
N LEU A 181 -9.30 -2.15 -18.81
CA LEU A 181 -9.98 -3.31 -19.39
C LEU A 181 -10.59 -4.23 -18.33
N GLU A 182 -9.87 -4.46 -17.22
CA GLU A 182 -10.34 -5.28 -16.11
C GLU A 182 -11.55 -4.68 -15.38
N MET A 183 -11.65 -3.35 -15.32
CA MET A 183 -12.77 -2.63 -14.71
C MET A 183 -14.02 -2.59 -15.61
N GLY A 184 -13.93 -3.09 -16.86
CA GLY A 184 -15.09 -3.18 -17.76
C GLY A 184 -15.69 -1.81 -18.08
N GLU A 185 -17.03 -1.69 -18.03
CA GLU A 185 -17.69 -0.43 -18.36
C GLU A 185 -17.28 0.73 -17.45
N GLU A 186 -17.05 0.49 -16.16
CA GLU A 186 -16.54 1.50 -15.22
C GLU A 186 -15.15 2.02 -15.65
N GLY A 187 -14.36 1.14 -16.28
CA GLY A 187 -13.05 1.42 -16.87
C GLY A 187 -13.06 2.43 -18.01
N PHE A 188 -14.17 2.54 -18.76
CA PHE A 188 -14.28 3.37 -19.96
C PHE A 188 -15.36 4.45 -19.85
N GLN A 189 -16.19 4.45 -18.80
CA GLN A 189 -17.27 5.42 -18.61
C GLN A 189 -16.78 6.79 -18.12
N THR A 190 -15.65 6.87 -17.40
CA THR A 190 -15.22 8.11 -16.73
C THR A 190 -14.53 9.14 -17.61
N ASP A 191 -14.03 8.81 -18.81
CA ASP A 191 -13.48 9.84 -19.71
C ASP A 191 -13.15 9.39 -21.14
N TYR A 192 -13.19 8.09 -21.44
CA TYR A 192 -12.74 7.58 -22.74
C TYR A 192 -13.59 8.12 -23.90
N LYS A 193 -14.90 8.33 -23.70
CA LYS A 193 -15.78 8.92 -24.73
C LYS A 193 -15.57 10.42 -24.94
N ALA A 194 -14.97 11.14 -23.99
CA ALA A 194 -14.71 12.58 -24.11
C ALA A 194 -13.38 12.89 -24.82
N HIS A 195 -12.51 11.88 -24.97
CA HIS A 195 -11.14 12.02 -25.47
C HIS A 195 -10.85 11.21 -26.76
N LEU A 196 -11.88 10.62 -27.38
CA LEU A 196 -11.87 10.14 -28.77
C LEU A 196 -12.25 11.29 -29.72
#